data_AF-A0A957V3D7-F1
#
_entry.id   AF-A0A957V3D7-F1
#
_cell.length_a   1.000
_cell.length_b   1.000
_cell.length_c   1.000
_cell.angle_alpha   90.00
_cell.angle_beta   90.00
_cell.angle_gamma   90.00
#
_symmetry.space_group_name_H-M   'P 1'
#
loop_
_entity.id
_entity.type
_entity.pdbx_description
1 polymer ?
#
loop_
_entity_poly.entity_id
_entity_poly.type
_entity_poly.pdbx_seq_one_letter_code
_entity_poly.pdbx_strand_id
1 'polypeptide(L)'
;RIVDEGKYPATVVTTLDRAEALRDADYVLVTILAGATDVWRHDIEIPKKYGVDMNVGDTRSVAGIFRALRTIPVMVDIARDMERYCPGAVMLNYTNPMAMLCRAIDRETDIVVTGLCHSVQGTAEMLAKWIGAPMDEITYTCAGINHMAWYLKYEWNGADAYPLIRKAITERPEVYNEEQVRNEMFLAFDHYVTESSGHNSEYNWWFRKRPDLIEKYCTVGTGWNPGEYAYILKHYQEREHSWQDDIQKWLDNPEPLNLQRGHEYAAYIMNALEGGEPFTFNGNVPNKHLVDNL
;
A
#
# COMPACT_ATOMS: atom_id res chain seq x y z
N ARG A 1 6.18 -18.98 17.57
CA ARG A 1 4.76 -18.84 17.94
C ARG A 1 3.79 -19.31 16.84
N ILE A 2 3.61 -18.59 15.72
CA ILE A 2 2.67 -19.00 14.64
C ILE A 2 2.96 -20.42 14.14
N VAL A 3 4.22 -20.72 13.84
CA VAL A 3 4.66 -22.06 13.38
C VAL A 3 4.36 -23.14 14.42
N ASP A 4 4.65 -22.85 15.69
CA ASP A 4 4.46 -23.80 16.79
C ASP A 4 2.98 -24.09 17.07
N GLU A 5 2.15 -23.04 17.19
CA GLU A 5 0.71 -23.18 17.47
C GLU A 5 -0.04 -23.82 16.31
N GLY A 6 0.30 -23.43 15.07
CA GLY A 6 -0.28 -24.02 13.87
C GLY A 6 0.26 -25.41 13.53
N LYS A 7 1.31 -25.87 14.24
CA LYS A 7 2.01 -27.14 13.98
C LYS A 7 2.47 -27.27 12.53
N TYR A 8 2.93 -26.16 11.95
CA TYR A 8 3.40 -26.13 10.57
C TYR A 8 4.80 -26.73 10.47
N PRO A 9 5.11 -27.51 9.41
CA PRO A 9 6.45 -28.07 9.19
C PRO A 9 7.42 -27.02 8.63
N ALA A 10 7.37 -25.79 9.15
CA ALA A 10 8.19 -24.67 8.69
C ALA A 10 9.39 -24.45 9.63
N THR A 11 10.51 -24.00 9.07
CA THR A 11 11.68 -23.57 9.85
C THR A 11 11.82 -22.06 9.72
N VAL A 12 12.08 -21.38 10.84
CA VAL A 12 12.32 -19.94 10.87
C VAL A 12 13.79 -19.71 11.20
N VAL A 13 14.47 -18.95 10.34
CA VAL A 13 15.88 -18.58 10.50
C VAL A 13 15.99 -17.06 10.44
N THR A 14 16.95 -16.50 11.17
CA THR A 14 17.24 -15.06 11.18
C THR A 14 18.73 -14.85 10.93
N THR A 15 19.07 -13.91 10.07
CA THR A 15 20.46 -13.52 9.81
C THR A 15 20.55 -12.02 9.57
N LEU A 16 21.73 -11.46 9.80
CA LEU A 16 22.08 -10.09 9.41
C LEU A 16 22.92 -10.08 8.11
N ASP A 17 23.27 -11.25 7.58
CA ASP A 17 23.99 -11.40 6.31
C ASP A 17 22.98 -11.55 5.16
N ARG A 18 22.93 -10.55 4.28
CA ARG A 18 22.04 -10.55 3.12
C ARG A 18 22.34 -11.70 2.14
N ALA A 19 23.60 -12.09 1.97
CA ALA A 19 23.95 -13.18 1.06
C ALA A 19 23.48 -14.54 1.62
N GLU A 20 23.50 -14.71 2.94
CA GLU A 20 22.90 -15.89 3.58
C GLU A 20 21.38 -15.90 3.42
N ALA A 21 20.72 -14.75 3.66
CA ALA A 21 19.26 -14.63 3.53
C ALA A 21 18.73 -14.87 2.11
N LEU A 22 19.52 -14.52 1.09
CA LEU A 22 19.11 -14.61 -0.32
C LEU A 22 19.47 -15.96 -0.96
N ARG A 23 20.45 -16.67 -0.43
CA ARG A 23 20.97 -17.91 -1.06
C ARG A 23 19.86 -18.92 -1.27
N ASP A 24 19.68 -19.32 -2.53
CA ASP A 24 18.72 -20.34 -2.95
C ASP A 24 17.25 -19.99 -2.61
N ALA A 25 16.93 -18.73 -2.35
CA ALA A 25 15.55 -18.30 -2.09
C ALA A 25 14.68 -18.39 -3.36
N ASP A 26 13.43 -18.84 -3.23
CA ASP A 26 12.44 -18.82 -4.32
C ASP A 26 11.65 -17.49 -4.37
N TYR A 27 11.53 -16.83 -3.20
CA TYR A 27 10.78 -15.59 -3.04
C TYR A 27 11.52 -14.65 -2.11
N VAL A 28 11.52 -13.35 -2.44
CA VAL A 28 12.16 -12.31 -1.62
C VAL A 28 11.15 -11.21 -1.35
N LEU A 29 10.68 -11.12 -0.11
CA LEU A 29 9.80 -10.05 0.34
C LEU A 29 10.63 -8.86 0.83
N VAL A 30 10.37 -7.67 0.30
CA VAL A 30 11.14 -6.47 0.67
C VAL A 30 10.23 -5.40 1.28
N THR A 31 10.43 -5.16 2.57
CA THR A 31 9.57 -4.32 3.44
C THR A 31 10.40 -3.27 4.20
N ILE A 32 11.38 -2.66 3.55
CA ILE A 32 12.38 -1.81 4.23
C ILE A 32 11.94 -0.34 4.32
N LEU A 33 12.57 0.39 5.24
CA LEU A 33 12.58 1.85 5.26
C LEU A 33 14.02 2.33 5.15
N ALA A 34 14.41 2.86 3.98
CA ALA A 34 15.76 3.36 3.76
C ALA A 34 15.90 4.79 4.33
N GLY A 35 16.59 4.87 5.47
CA GLY A 35 16.69 6.07 6.30
C GLY A 35 15.56 6.10 7.34
N ALA A 36 15.92 6.20 8.61
CA ALA A 36 14.96 6.22 9.71
C ALA A 36 14.12 7.51 9.73
N THR A 37 13.17 7.60 10.66
CA THR A 37 12.24 8.73 10.72
C THR A 37 12.93 10.08 11.01
N ASP A 38 14.10 10.06 11.63
CA ASP A 38 14.96 11.22 11.87
C ASP A 38 15.50 11.84 10.58
N VAL A 39 15.69 11.04 9.53
CA VAL A 39 16.02 11.50 8.18
C VAL A 39 14.74 11.86 7.43
N TRP A 40 13.74 10.98 7.44
CA TRP A 40 12.51 11.16 6.66
C TRP A 40 11.73 12.41 7.08
N ARG A 41 11.77 12.81 8.36
CA ARG A 41 11.12 14.05 8.81
C ARG A 41 11.53 15.27 7.99
N HIS A 42 12.77 15.34 7.51
CA HIS A 42 13.26 16.48 6.75
C HIS A 42 12.59 16.59 5.38
N ASP A 43 12.19 15.46 4.79
CA ASP A 43 11.44 15.42 3.54
C ASP A 43 10.06 16.09 3.68
N ILE A 44 9.49 16.13 4.90
CA ILE A 44 8.15 16.66 5.18
C ILE A 44 8.24 18.06 5.82
N GLU A 45 9.06 18.22 6.84
CA GLU A 45 9.16 19.44 7.65
C GLU A 45 9.84 20.60 6.90
N ILE A 46 10.83 20.32 6.04
CA ILE A 46 11.50 21.37 5.27
C ILE A 46 10.53 21.96 4.25
N PRO A 47 9.84 21.18 3.38
CA PRO A 47 8.87 21.74 2.46
C PRO A 47 7.71 22.47 3.15
N LYS A 48 7.31 22.03 4.35
CA LYS A 48 6.29 22.73 5.15
C LYS A 48 6.68 24.19 5.46
N LYS A 49 7.96 24.48 5.71
CA LYS A 49 8.46 25.86 5.91
C LYS A 49 8.26 26.75 4.68
N TYR A 50 8.13 26.15 3.51
CA TYR A 50 7.88 26.82 2.23
C TYR A 50 6.42 26.71 1.76
N GLY A 51 5.51 26.27 2.64
CA GLY A 51 4.08 26.19 2.35
C GLY A 51 3.63 24.92 1.63
N VAL A 52 4.47 23.90 1.52
CA VAL A 52 4.09 22.58 0.97
C VAL A 52 3.68 21.66 2.11
N ASP A 53 2.38 21.42 2.25
CA ASP A 53 1.83 20.50 3.24
C ASP A 53 1.79 19.06 2.69
N MET A 54 2.14 18.08 3.52
CA MET A 54 2.10 16.66 3.19
C MET A 54 1.59 15.88 4.41
N ASN A 55 0.77 14.87 4.13
CA ASN A 55 0.18 13.96 5.11
C ASN A 55 1.00 12.67 5.25
N VAL A 56 1.35 12.05 4.12
CA VAL A 56 2.14 10.83 4.03
C VAL A 56 3.56 11.12 3.59
N GLY A 57 3.75 11.70 2.40
CA GLY A 57 5.09 12.04 1.90
C GLY A 57 5.98 10.83 1.57
N ASP A 58 5.41 9.67 1.22
CA ASP A 58 6.16 8.45 0.91
C ASP A 58 6.12 8.03 -0.57
N THR A 59 5.24 8.63 -1.37
CA THR A 59 4.93 8.15 -2.73
C THR A 59 5.30 9.15 -3.82
N ARG A 60 4.90 10.41 -3.66
CA ARG A 60 5.11 11.49 -4.63
C ARG A 60 5.43 12.81 -3.93
N SER A 61 5.35 13.91 -4.67
CA SER A 61 5.75 15.25 -4.19
C SER A 61 7.24 15.29 -3.84
N VAL A 62 7.69 16.42 -3.30
CA VAL A 62 9.10 16.64 -2.91
C VAL A 62 9.59 15.53 -1.98
N ALA A 63 8.77 15.14 -1.00
CA ALA A 63 9.12 14.08 -0.07
C ALA A 63 9.29 12.71 -0.75
N GLY A 64 8.34 12.30 -1.59
CA GLY A 64 8.44 11.05 -2.34
C GLY A 64 9.64 11.01 -3.29
N ILE A 65 10.03 12.14 -3.89
CA ILE A 65 11.24 12.21 -4.73
C ILE A 65 12.51 12.03 -3.91
N PHE A 66 12.66 12.74 -2.78
CA PHE A 66 13.84 12.56 -1.92
C PHE A 66 13.92 11.15 -1.35
N ARG A 67 12.77 10.58 -0.95
CA ARG A 67 12.67 9.18 -0.55
C ARG A 67 13.09 8.24 -1.68
N ALA A 68 12.60 8.43 -2.91
CA ALA A 68 13.03 7.62 -4.06
C ALA A 68 14.55 7.67 -4.25
N LEU A 69 15.15 8.86 -4.22
CA LEU A 69 16.59 9.04 -4.42
C LEU A 69 17.43 8.32 -3.35
N ARG A 70 16.95 8.24 -2.11
CA ARG A 70 17.61 7.45 -1.06
C ARG A 70 17.40 5.96 -1.19
N THR A 71 16.19 5.54 -1.60
CA THR A 71 15.78 4.14 -1.54
C THR A 71 16.16 3.36 -2.81
N ILE A 72 16.18 4.00 -3.99
CA ILE A 72 16.50 3.34 -5.27
C ILE A 72 17.86 2.60 -5.22
N PRO A 73 18.97 3.22 -4.78
CA PRO A 73 20.26 2.51 -4.73
C PRO A 73 20.20 1.24 -3.87
N VAL A 74 19.54 1.31 -2.71
CA VAL A 74 19.40 0.16 -1.79
C VAL A 74 18.58 -0.95 -2.44
N MET A 75 17.46 -0.61 -3.08
CA MET A 75 16.58 -1.59 -3.72
C MET A 75 17.24 -2.25 -4.92
N VAL A 76 17.95 -1.49 -5.75
CA VAL A 76 18.72 -2.02 -6.89
C VAL A 76 19.87 -2.89 -6.41
N ASP A 77 20.56 -2.52 -5.33
CA ASP A 77 21.62 -3.35 -4.74
C ASP A 77 21.08 -4.69 -4.20
N ILE A 78 19.88 -4.70 -3.60
CA ILE A 78 19.21 -5.95 -3.20
C ILE A 78 18.90 -6.80 -4.44
N ALA A 79 18.33 -6.21 -5.49
CA ALA A 79 17.99 -6.93 -6.72
C ALA A 79 19.24 -7.51 -7.40
N ARG A 80 20.36 -6.79 -7.42
CA ARG A 80 21.65 -7.30 -7.95
C ARG A 80 22.22 -8.44 -7.12
N ASP A 81 22.02 -8.44 -5.81
CA ASP A 81 22.40 -9.58 -4.98
C ASP A 81 21.45 -10.77 -5.22
N MET A 82 20.17 -10.54 -5.50
CA MET A 82 19.26 -11.60 -5.95
C MET A 82 19.75 -12.22 -7.26
N GLU A 83 20.20 -11.44 -8.25
CA GLU A 83 20.77 -12.00 -9.49
C GLU A 83 21.97 -12.93 -9.24
N ARG A 84 22.73 -12.68 -8.16
CA ARG A 84 23.89 -13.49 -7.79
C ARG A 84 23.53 -14.74 -7.00
N TYR A 85 22.61 -14.62 -6.05
CA TYR A 85 22.37 -15.65 -5.04
C TYR A 85 21.07 -16.45 -5.26
N CYS A 86 20.11 -15.88 -5.98
CA CYS A 86 18.81 -16.49 -6.27
C CYS A 86 18.16 -15.90 -7.54
N PRO A 87 18.78 -16.04 -8.73
CA PRO A 87 18.31 -15.40 -9.96
C PRO A 87 16.91 -15.87 -10.43
N GLY A 88 16.43 -17.01 -9.95
CA GLY A 88 15.08 -17.51 -10.23
C GLY A 88 13.99 -16.96 -9.30
N ALA A 89 14.37 -16.19 -8.28
CA ALA A 89 13.44 -15.74 -7.25
C ALA A 89 12.51 -14.63 -7.75
N VAL A 90 11.30 -14.60 -7.21
CA VAL A 90 10.37 -13.47 -7.40
C VAL A 90 10.52 -12.46 -6.27
N MET A 91 10.76 -11.19 -6.63
CA MET A 91 10.78 -10.09 -5.68
C MET A 91 9.36 -9.55 -5.45
N LEU A 92 8.90 -9.62 -4.20
CA LEU A 92 7.61 -9.09 -3.75
C LEU A 92 7.86 -7.81 -2.93
N ASN A 93 7.76 -6.66 -3.58
CA ASN A 93 8.10 -5.38 -2.97
C ASN A 93 6.88 -4.73 -2.28
N TYR A 94 7.02 -4.37 -1.01
CA TYR A 94 6.08 -3.52 -0.26
C TYR A 94 6.64 -2.13 0.05
N THR A 95 7.91 -1.89 -0.33
CA THR A 95 8.60 -0.64 -0.03
C THR A 95 8.14 0.48 -0.96
N ASN A 96 7.85 1.65 -0.37
CA ASN A 96 7.54 2.87 -1.10
C ASN A 96 8.78 3.75 -1.34
N PRO A 97 8.82 4.54 -2.43
CA PRO A 97 7.73 4.80 -3.39
C PRO A 97 7.60 3.74 -4.50
N MET A 98 6.53 2.95 -4.44
CA MET A 98 6.36 1.71 -5.21
C MET A 98 6.69 1.83 -6.70
N ALA A 99 6.04 2.76 -7.40
CA ALA A 99 6.17 2.88 -8.85
C ALA A 99 7.60 3.27 -9.28
N MET A 100 8.27 4.15 -8.52
CA MET A 100 9.65 4.56 -8.82
C MET A 100 10.64 3.44 -8.52
N LEU A 101 10.42 2.68 -7.43
CA LEU A 101 11.30 1.57 -7.05
C LEU A 101 11.18 0.38 -8.00
N CYS A 102 9.96 -0.08 -8.29
CA CYS A 102 9.73 -1.16 -9.24
C CYS A 102 10.27 -0.80 -10.63
N ARG A 103 10.08 0.45 -11.09
CA ARG A 103 10.65 0.92 -12.36
C ARG A 103 12.17 0.96 -12.36
N ALA A 104 12.80 1.30 -11.24
CA ALA A 104 14.26 1.30 -11.15
C ALA A 104 14.82 -0.13 -11.20
N ILE A 105 14.23 -1.06 -10.46
CA ILE A 105 14.64 -2.48 -10.46
C ILE A 105 14.48 -3.09 -11.86
N ASP A 106 13.31 -2.93 -12.48
CA ASP A 106 13.00 -3.46 -13.83
C ASP A 106 13.94 -2.91 -14.92
N ARG A 107 14.49 -1.71 -14.74
CA ARG A 107 15.45 -1.13 -15.69
C ARG A 107 16.90 -1.56 -15.48
N GLU A 108 17.25 -1.95 -14.26
CA GLU A 108 18.64 -2.14 -13.83
C GLU A 108 19.02 -3.61 -13.60
N THR A 109 18.03 -4.51 -13.57
CA THR A 109 18.20 -5.95 -13.28
C THR A 109 17.21 -6.80 -14.07
N ASP A 110 17.48 -8.10 -14.18
CA ASP A 110 16.59 -9.09 -14.80
C ASP A 110 15.65 -9.79 -13.79
N ILE A 111 15.64 -9.35 -12.52
CA ILE A 111 14.79 -9.93 -11.48
C ILE A 111 13.31 -9.67 -11.76
N VAL A 112 12.51 -10.74 -11.67
CA VAL A 112 11.05 -10.63 -11.73
C VAL A 112 10.56 -9.94 -10.47
N VAL A 113 10.04 -8.72 -10.61
CA VAL A 113 9.52 -7.90 -9.51
C VAL A 113 8.05 -7.57 -9.72
N THR A 114 7.28 -7.63 -8.63
CA THR A 114 5.96 -6.99 -8.55
C THR A 114 5.83 -6.20 -7.26
N GLY A 115 5.26 -5.01 -7.38
CA GLY A 115 4.98 -4.16 -6.23
C GLY A 115 3.58 -4.39 -5.67
N LEU A 116 3.49 -4.63 -4.36
CA LEU A 116 2.27 -5.02 -3.65
C LEU A 116 1.80 -3.91 -2.71
N CYS A 117 0.53 -3.56 -2.82
CA CYS A 117 -0.14 -2.57 -1.97
C CYS A 117 -1.58 -3.03 -1.71
N HIS A 118 -2.04 -2.93 -0.46
CA HIS A 118 -3.39 -3.36 -0.08
C HIS A 118 -4.50 -2.32 -0.37
N SER A 119 -4.15 -1.18 -0.97
CA SER A 119 -5.12 -0.09 -1.22
C SER A 119 -6.34 -0.53 -2.01
N VAL A 120 -6.18 -1.49 -2.94
CA VAL A 120 -7.24 -1.99 -3.82
C VAL A 120 -8.19 -2.94 -3.08
N GLN A 121 -7.68 -3.91 -2.34
CA GLN A 121 -8.56 -4.83 -1.60
C GLN A 121 -9.30 -4.10 -0.47
N GLY A 122 -8.59 -3.26 0.30
CA GLY A 122 -9.21 -2.52 1.41
C GLY A 122 -10.27 -1.52 0.93
N THR A 123 -10.04 -0.85 -0.20
CA THR A 123 -11.06 0.04 -0.77
C THR A 123 -12.23 -0.74 -1.35
N ALA A 124 -12.01 -1.92 -1.94
CA ALA A 124 -13.11 -2.73 -2.43
C ALA A 124 -14.01 -3.21 -1.29
N GLU A 125 -13.45 -3.67 -0.18
CA GLU A 125 -14.18 -4.06 1.03
C GLU A 125 -14.98 -2.89 1.63
N MET A 126 -14.37 -1.70 1.68
CA MET A 126 -15.02 -0.48 2.16
C MET A 126 -16.24 -0.12 1.30
N LEU A 127 -16.10 -0.12 -0.02
CA LEU A 127 -17.21 0.18 -0.95
C LEU A 127 -18.34 -0.86 -0.82
N ALA A 128 -18.01 -2.14 -0.67
CA ALA A 128 -18.97 -3.22 -0.46
C ALA A 128 -19.78 -2.99 0.82
N LYS A 129 -19.08 -2.69 1.93
CA LYS A 129 -19.69 -2.35 3.22
C LYS A 129 -20.63 -1.16 3.11
N TRP A 130 -20.26 -0.12 2.37
CA TRP A 130 -21.14 1.03 2.17
C TRP A 130 -22.45 0.60 1.52
N ILE A 131 -22.41 -0.15 0.43
CA ILE A 131 -23.63 -0.55 -0.27
C ILE A 131 -24.36 -1.74 0.38
N GLY A 132 -23.80 -2.33 1.45
CA GLY A 132 -24.36 -3.47 2.15
C GLY A 132 -24.17 -4.81 1.43
N ALA A 133 -23.18 -4.89 0.54
CA ALA A 133 -22.88 -6.09 -0.23
C ALA A 133 -21.85 -6.98 0.50
N PRO A 134 -22.02 -8.31 0.50
CA PRO A 134 -20.96 -9.24 0.86
C PRO A 134 -19.78 -9.13 -0.11
N MET A 135 -18.54 -9.13 0.41
CA MET A 135 -17.35 -8.95 -0.42
C MET A 135 -17.12 -10.09 -1.42
N ASP A 136 -17.57 -11.31 -1.10
CA ASP A 136 -17.52 -12.49 -1.97
C ASP A 136 -18.52 -12.42 -3.15
N GLU A 137 -19.46 -11.47 -3.13
CA GLU A 137 -20.38 -11.17 -4.24
C GLU A 137 -19.92 -9.99 -5.11
N ILE A 138 -18.78 -9.37 -4.77
CA ILE A 138 -18.21 -8.23 -5.50
C ILE A 138 -17.17 -8.71 -6.51
N THR A 139 -17.31 -8.21 -7.74
CA THR A 139 -16.26 -8.30 -8.77
C THR A 139 -15.86 -6.90 -9.21
N TYR A 140 -14.57 -6.70 -9.50
CA TYR A 140 -14.09 -5.40 -9.95
C TYR A 140 -12.94 -5.50 -10.94
N THR A 141 -12.76 -4.45 -11.73
CA THR A 141 -11.56 -4.21 -12.54
C THR A 141 -10.95 -2.91 -12.05
N CYS A 142 -9.69 -2.96 -11.59
CA CYS A 142 -8.97 -1.80 -11.07
C CYS A 142 -7.65 -1.62 -11.81
N ALA A 143 -7.36 -0.39 -12.25
CA ALA A 143 -6.15 -0.06 -12.99
C ALA A 143 -5.67 1.37 -12.73
N GLY A 144 -4.37 1.59 -12.84
CA GLY A 144 -3.71 2.89 -12.67
C GLY A 144 -2.31 2.71 -12.09
N ILE A 145 -1.85 3.69 -11.32
CA ILE A 145 -0.53 3.62 -10.65
C ILE A 145 -0.72 3.42 -9.14
N ASN A 146 0.35 3.01 -8.43
CA ASN A 146 0.31 2.90 -6.97
C ASN A 146 -0.27 4.16 -6.30
N HIS A 147 -1.19 3.96 -5.36
CA HIS A 147 -1.96 4.99 -4.64
C HIS A 147 -2.75 5.98 -5.53
N MET A 148 -2.96 5.65 -6.80
CA MET A 148 -3.85 6.38 -7.72
C MET A 148 -4.37 5.43 -8.82
N ALA A 149 -4.94 4.30 -8.40
CA ALA A 149 -5.66 3.41 -9.28
C ALA A 149 -7.16 3.68 -9.19
N TRP A 150 -7.92 3.25 -10.19
CA TRP A 150 -9.33 3.53 -10.33
C TRP A 150 -10.09 2.24 -10.58
N TYR A 151 -11.25 2.08 -9.93
CA TYR A 151 -12.16 0.97 -10.21
C TYR A 151 -12.88 1.23 -11.52
N LEU A 152 -12.37 0.73 -12.64
CA LEU A 152 -13.00 0.87 -13.95
C LEU A 152 -14.36 0.13 -14.02
N LYS A 153 -14.49 -0.94 -13.24
CA LYS A 153 -15.74 -1.66 -13.01
C LYS A 153 -15.84 -2.02 -11.54
N TYR A 154 -17.03 -1.91 -10.99
CA TYR A 154 -17.35 -2.38 -9.65
C TYR A 154 -18.77 -2.93 -9.66
N GLU A 155 -18.88 -4.26 -9.58
CA GLU A 155 -20.12 -4.99 -9.83
C GLU A 155 -20.51 -5.80 -8.60
N TRP A 156 -21.80 -5.81 -8.28
CA TRP A 156 -22.40 -6.67 -7.26
C TRP A 156 -23.32 -7.68 -7.94
N ASN A 157 -23.02 -8.97 -7.83
CA ASN A 157 -23.74 -10.04 -8.53
C ASN A 157 -23.82 -9.79 -10.06
N GLY A 158 -22.75 -9.25 -10.64
CA GLY A 158 -22.64 -8.95 -12.08
C GLY A 158 -23.39 -7.69 -12.54
N ALA A 159 -23.99 -6.91 -11.64
CA ALA A 159 -24.62 -5.63 -11.95
C ALA A 159 -23.76 -4.44 -11.48
N ASP A 160 -23.70 -3.37 -12.29
CA ASP A 160 -22.96 -2.15 -11.94
C ASP A 160 -23.46 -1.55 -10.62
N ALA A 161 -22.56 -1.45 -9.64
CA ALA A 161 -22.87 -0.96 -8.31
C ALA A 161 -22.56 0.53 -8.12
N TYR A 162 -21.99 1.21 -9.12
CA TYR A 162 -21.69 2.64 -9.01
C TYR A 162 -22.90 3.54 -8.68
N PRO A 163 -24.12 3.27 -9.18
CA PRO A 163 -25.30 4.01 -8.75
C PRO A 163 -25.56 3.89 -7.24
N LEU A 164 -25.32 2.71 -6.65
CA LEU A 164 -25.47 2.47 -5.22
C LEU A 164 -24.38 3.18 -4.41
N ILE A 165 -23.13 3.15 -4.89
CA ILE A 165 -22.00 3.87 -4.29
C ILE A 165 -22.25 5.38 -4.31
N ARG A 166 -22.73 5.93 -5.44
CA ARG A 166 -23.09 7.35 -5.53
C ARG A 166 -24.18 7.71 -4.55
N LYS A 167 -25.27 6.93 -4.51
CA LYS A 167 -26.36 7.13 -3.57
C LYS A 167 -25.86 7.12 -2.11
N ALA A 168 -25.02 6.14 -1.78
CA ALA A 168 -24.38 6.04 -0.48
C ALA A 168 -23.61 7.31 -0.11
N ILE A 169 -22.79 7.84 -1.01
CA ILE A 169 -21.99 9.05 -0.78
C ILE A 169 -22.87 10.31 -0.67
N THR A 170 -23.92 10.44 -1.48
CA THR A 170 -24.73 11.66 -1.53
C THR A 170 -25.84 11.72 -0.48
N GLU A 171 -26.31 10.57 0.02
CA GLU A 171 -27.45 10.51 0.95
C GLU A 171 -27.06 10.18 2.40
N ARG A 172 -25.85 9.64 2.64
CA ARG A 172 -25.39 9.24 3.97
C ARG A 172 -24.15 10.03 4.40
N PRO A 173 -24.30 11.03 5.29
CA PRO A 173 -23.19 11.87 5.74
C PRO A 173 -22.02 11.09 6.35
N GLU A 174 -22.29 9.98 7.03
CA GLU A 174 -21.24 9.13 7.61
C GLU A 174 -20.34 8.50 6.54
N VAL A 175 -20.88 8.13 5.39
CA VAL A 175 -20.11 7.60 4.25
C VAL A 175 -19.32 8.70 3.57
N TYR A 176 -19.95 9.86 3.35
CA TYR A 176 -19.25 11.01 2.78
C TYR A 176 -18.04 11.42 3.65
N ASN A 177 -18.23 11.47 4.97
CA ASN A 177 -17.21 11.89 5.92
C ASN A 177 -16.12 10.83 6.18
N GLU A 178 -16.36 9.55 5.87
CA GLU A 178 -15.31 8.53 6.00
C GLU A 178 -14.12 8.82 5.08
N GLU A 179 -14.37 9.26 3.84
CA GLU A 179 -13.34 9.42 2.79
C GLU A 179 -13.58 10.65 1.91
N GLN A 180 -13.65 11.83 2.51
CA GLN A 180 -14.04 13.08 1.85
C GLN A 180 -13.27 13.36 0.55
N VAL A 181 -11.94 13.27 0.55
CA VAL A 181 -11.12 13.58 -0.64
C VAL A 181 -11.44 12.61 -1.78
N ARG A 182 -11.51 11.31 -1.49
CA ARG A 182 -11.81 10.30 -2.51
C ARG A 182 -13.24 10.39 -3.01
N ASN A 183 -14.18 10.72 -2.13
CA ASN A 183 -15.58 10.92 -2.48
C ASN A 183 -15.74 12.13 -3.42
N GLU A 184 -15.04 13.23 -3.18
CA GLU A 184 -15.01 14.38 -4.09
C GLU A 184 -14.41 14.02 -5.45
N MET A 185 -13.33 13.22 -5.46
CA MET A 185 -12.76 12.69 -6.71
C MET A 185 -13.77 11.83 -7.46
N PHE A 186 -14.45 10.90 -6.78
CA PHE A 186 -15.48 10.08 -7.40
C PHE A 186 -16.63 10.92 -7.98
N LEU A 187 -17.10 11.93 -7.24
CA LEU A 187 -18.16 12.83 -7.72
C LEU A 187 -17.75 13.63 -8.96
N ALA A 188 -16.45 13.87 -9.15
CA ALA A 188 -15.91 14.61 -10.29
C ALA A 188 -15.57 13.72 -11.51
N PHE A 189 -15.18 12.46 -11.30
CA PHE A 189 -14.64 11.56 -12.34
C PHE A 189 -15.49 10.31 -12.60
N ASP A 190 -16.57 10.12 -11.86
CA ASP A 190 -17.51 8.99 -11.93
C ASP A 190 -16.92 7.60 -11.65
N HIS A 191 -15.62 7.52 -11.34
CA HIS A 191 -14.94 6.29 -10.94
C HIS A 191 -14.26 6.50 -9.60
N TYR A 192 -14.31 5.50 -8.73
CA TYR A 192 -13.74 5.58 -7.40
C TYR A 192 -12.23 5.34 -7.45
N VAL A 193 -11.47 6.15 -6.72
CA VAL A 193 -10.01 6.08 -6.67
C VAL A 193 -9.53 5.31 -5.45
N THR A 194 -8.40 4.61 -5.60
CA THR A 194 -7.77 3.85 -4.51
C THR A 194 -6.96 4.73 -3.59
N GLU A 195 -6.72 4.16 -2.40
CA GLU A 195 -5.93 4.66 -1.28
C GLU A 195 -6.52 5.87 -0.56
N SER A 196 -6.39 5.88 0.76
CA SER A 196 -7.03 6.80 1.71
C SER A 196 -6.97 8.28 1.31
N SER A 197 -7.94 9.04 1.83
CA SER A 197 -8.07 10.48 1.61
C SER A 197 -6.77 11.23 1.89
N GLY A 198 -6.00 10.82 2.91
CA GLY A 198 -4.69 11.37 3.20
C GLY A 198 -3.67 11.26 2.07
N HIS A 199 -3.50 10.06 1.48
CA HIS A 199 -2.64 9.89 0.30
C HIS A 199 -3.20 10.64 -0.91
N ASN A 200 -4.49 10.48 -1.20
CA ASN A 200 -5.07 11.00 -2.45
C ASN A 200 -5.00 12.54 -2.51
N SER A 201 -5.10 13.21 -1.36
CA SER A 201 -4.97 14.66 -1.27
C SER A 201 -3.55 15.17 -1.58
N GLU A 202 -2.52 14.31 -1.67
CA GLU A 202 -1.18 14.68 -2.15
C GLU A 202 -1.03 14.58 -3.67
N TYR A 203 -1.99 13.96 -4.37
CA TYR A 203 -1.90 13.73 -5.82
C TYR A 203 -2.39 14.90 -6.66
N ASN A 204 -3.28 15.70 -6.11
CA ASN A 204 -3.90 16.79 -6.82
C ASN A 204 -4.01 18.03 -5.91
N TRP A 205 -3.99 19.19 -6.55
CA TRP A 205 -3.90 20.49 -5.90
C TRP A 205 -5.25 21.01 -5.39
N TRP A 206 -6.33 20.24 -5.55
CA TRP A 206 -7.68 20.63 -5.18
C TRP A 206 -7.95 20.52 -3.68
N PHE A 207 -7.16 19.72 -2.96
CA PHE A 207 -7.40 19.45 -1.53
C PHE A 207 -6.29 19.99 -0.62
N ARG A 208 -5.01 19.71 -0.91
CA ARG A 208 -3.87 20.09 -0.05
C ARG A 208 -2.98 21.18 -0.66
N LYS A 209 -3.58 22.29 -1.11
CA LYS A 209 -2.82 23.46 -1.63
C LYS A 209 -2.97 24.73 -0.80
N ARG A 210 -4.14 24.96 -0.21
CA ARG A 210 -4.44 26.16 0.59
C ARG A 210 -4.99 25.77 1.96
N PRO A 211 -4.80 26.59 3.01
CA PRO A 211 -5.30 26.29 4.35
C PRO A 211 -6.81 26.03 4.40
N ASP A 212 -7.61 26.78 3.65
CA ASP A 212 -9.08 26.62 3.60
C ASP A 212 -9.50 25.27 2.99
N LEU A 213 -8.74 24.77 2.00
CA LEU A 213 -9.00 23.48 1.37
C LEU A 213 -8.61 22.33 2.31
N ILE A 214 -7.48 22.48 3.01
CA ILE A 214 -7.00 21.50 4.00
C ILE A 214 -8.00 21.40 5.15
N GLU A 215 -8.46 22.53 5.68
CA GLU A 215 -9.47 22.57 6.74
C GLU A 215 -10.80 21.95 6.29
N LYS A 216 -11.19 22.17 5.02
CA LYS A 216 -12.44 21.61 4.50
C LYS A 216 -12.38 20.09 4.30
N TYR A 217 -11.27 19.56 3.81
CA TYR A 217 -11.22 18.20 3.26
C TYR A 217 -10.29 17.23 3.98
N CYS A 218 -9.38 17.70 4.84
CA CYS A 218 -8.27 16.89 5.34
C CYS A 218 -8.22 16.76 6.87
N THR A 219 -9.11 17.42 7.61
CA THR A 219 -9.05 17.50 9.08
C THR A 219 -10.22 16.82 9.79
N VAL A 220 -11.36 16.64 9.12
CA VAL A 220 -12.61 16.16 9.74
C VAL A 220 -13.06 14.79 9.24
N GLY A 221 -12.30 14.17 8.34
CA GLY A 221 -12.60 12.82 7.87
C GLY A 221 -12.58 11.81 9.01
N THR A 222 -13.42 10.78 8.94
CA THR A 222 -13.53 9.74 9.99
C THR A 222 -12.82 8.44 9.63
N GLY A 223 -12.28 8.34 8.41
CA GLY A 223 -11.42 7.23 8.00
C GLY A 223 -10.10 7.20 8.77
N TRP A 224 -9.33 6.11 8.59
CA TRP A 224 -8.10 5.89 9.36
C TRP A 224 -7.02 6.95 9.09
N ASN A 225 -6.95 7.49 7.86
CA ASN A 225 -6.04 8.56 7.48
C ASN A 225 -6.80 9.69 6.77
N PRO A 226 -7.38 10.64 7.53
CA PRO A 226 -8.21 11.71 6.98
C PRO A 226 -7.41 12.80 6.28
N GLY A 227 -6.08 12.87 6.46
CA GLY A 227 -5.25 13.87 5.80
C GLY A 227 -4.50 14.84 6.73
N GLU A 228 -4.37 14.53 8.01
CA GLU A 228 -3.60 15.33 8.98
C GLU A 228 -2.14 15.53 8.52
N TYR A 229 -1.61 16.74 8.70
CA TYR A 229 -0.20 17.03 8.39
C TYR A 229 0.77 16.05 9.10
N ALA A 230 1.70 15.49 8.33
CA ALA A 230 2.74 14.56 8.77
C ALA A 230 2.22 13.33 9.53
N TYR A 231 0.99 12.89 9.26
CA TYR A 231 0.33 11.77 9.95
C TYR A 231 1.19 10.51 10.00
N ILE A 232 1.70 10.03 8.87
CA ILE A 232 2.46 8.77 8.84
C ILE A 232 3.83 8.91 9.50
N LEU A 233 4.47 10.08 9.41
CA LEU A 233 5.73 10.34 10.11
C LEU A 233 5.52 10.25 11.63
N LYS A 234 4.48 10.90 12.16
CA LYS A 234 4.12 10.85 13.59
C LYS A 234 3.85 9.41 14.02
N HIS A 235 3.07 8.68 13.23
CA HIS A 235 2.76 7.27 13.50
C HIS A 235 4.02 6.40 13.57
N TYR A 236 4.97 6.59 12.65
CA TYR A 236 6.22 5.83 12.63
C TYR A 236 7.11 6.19 13.84
N GLN A 237 7.19 7.47 14.21
CA GLN A 237 7.93 7.91 15.40
C GLN A 237 7.34 7.36 16.69
N GLU A 238 6.02 7.32 16.82
CA GLU A 238 5.35 6.66 17.96
C GLU A 238 5.68 5.16 17.99
N ARG A 239 5.62 4.49 16.83
CA ARG A 239 5.91 3.06 16.70
C ARG A 239 7.36 2.72 16.99
N GLU A 240 8.33 3.58 16.66
CA GLU A 240 9.75 3.40 17.02
C GLU A 240 9.95 3.20 18.52
N HIS A 241 9.09 3.79 19.35
CA HIS A 241 9.15 3.68 20.80
C HIS A 241 8.29 2.54 21.38
N SER A 242 7.28 2.05 20.65
CA SER A 242 6.32 1.06 21.19
C SER A 242 6.47 -0.35 20.64
N TRP A 243 7.08 -0.53 19.45
CA TRP A 243 6.96 -1.80 18.71
C TRP A 243 7.52 -3.01 19.48
N GLN A 244 8.58 -2.82 20.29
CA GLN A 244 9.18 -3.88 21.10
C GLN A 244 8.25 -4.35 22.21
N ASP A 245 7.62 -3.40 22.90
CA ASP A 245 6.64 -3.72 23.94
C ASP A 245 5.39 -4.36 23.33
N ASP A 246 4.96 -3.89 22.16
CA ASP A 246 3.79 -4.42 21.46
C ASP A 246 4.04 -5.86 20.99
N ILE A 247 5.21 -6.17 20.43
CA ILE A 247 5.53 -7.54 20.01
C ILE A 247 5.73 -8.46 21.22
N GLN A 248 6.31 -7.97 22.31
CA GLN A 248 6.48 -8.76 23.53
C GLN A 248 5.12 -9.09 24.14
N LYS A 249 4.21 -8.10 24.27
CA LYS A 249 2.83 -8.33 24.71
C LYS A 249 2.10 -9.32 23.79
N TRP A 250 2.31 -9.22 22.47
CA TRP A 250 1.71 -10.16 21.53
C TRP A 250 2.28 -11.58 21.70
N LEU A 251 3.58 -11.74 21.95
CA LEU A 251 4.19 -13.05 22.20
C LEU A 251 3.72 -13.66 23.52
N ASP A 252 3.58 -12.84 24.57
CA ASP A 252 3.20 -13.26 25.92
C ASP A 252 1.69 -13.51 26.09
N ASN A 253 0.86 -13.05 25.16
CA ASN A 253 -0.58 -13.24 25.22
C ASN A 253 -0.92 -14.74 25.15
N PRO A 254 -1.50 -15.36 26.18
CA PRO A 254 -1.76 -16.80 26.20
C PRO A 254 -2.94 -17.23 25.30
N GLU A 255 -3.73 -16.29 24.80
CA GLU A 255 -4.87 -16.59 23.94
C GLU A 255 -4.42 -17.24 22.63
N PRO A 256 -5.15 -18.25 22.11
CA PRO A 256 -4.84 -18.89 20.84
C PRO A 256 -4.78 -17.88 19.69
N LEU A 257 -3.78 -18.03 18.82
CA LEU A 257 -3.68 -17.18 17.63
C LEU A 257 -4.82 -17.48 16.64
N ASN A 258 -5.35 -16.43 16.01
CA ASN A 258 -6.11 -16.61 14.78
C ASN A 258 -5.14 -17.01 13.66
N LEU A 259 -5.16 -18.29 13.29
CA LEU A 259 -4.30 -18.85 12.24
C LEU A 259 -4.90 -18.76 10.83
N GLN A 260 -6.04 -18.07 10.67
CA GLN A 260 -6.58 -17.79 9.35
C GLN A 260 -5.58 -16.95 8.56
N ARG A 261 -5.39 -17.30 7.28
CA ARG A 261 -4.54 -16.54 6.37
C ARG A 261 -5.06 -15.10 6.29
N GLY A 262 -4.17 -14.12 6.44
CA GLY A 262 -4.51 -12.71 6.26
C GLY A 262 -4.90 -12.38 4.81
N HIS A 263 -5.20 -11.12 4.55
CA HIS A 263 -5.63 -10.65 3.22
C HIS A 263 -4.45 -10.16 2.35
N GLU A 264 -3.23 -10.15 2.87
CA GLU A 264 -2.05 -9.67 2.12
C GLU A 264 -1.66 -10.61 0.98
N TYR A 265 -1.34 -10.04 -0.19
CA TYR A 265 -1.16 -10.79 -1.45
C TYR A 265 -0.02 -11.79 -1.44
N ALA A 266 1.09 -11.53 -0.74
CA ALA A 266 2.32 -12.30 -0.88
C ALA A 266 2.12 -13.81 -0.64
N ALA A 267 1.39 -14.19 0.40
CA ALA A 267 1.12 -15.60 0.71
C ALA A 267 0.27 -16.30 -0.37
N TYR A 268 -0.67 -15.59 -0.99
CA TYR A 268 -1.49 -16.12 -2.07
C TYR A 268 -0.69 -16.25 -3.37
N ILE A 269 0.16 -15.26 -3.68
CA ILE A 269 1.04 -15.29 -4.85
C ILE A 269 2.01 -16.47 -4.75
N MET A 270 2.70 -16.64 -3.62
CA MET A 270 3.60 -17.77 -3.40
C MET A 270 2.84 -19.10 -3.52
N ASN A 271 1.66 -19.23 -2.92
CA ASN A 271 0.87 -20.46 -3.04
C ASN A 271 0.48 -20.77 -4.49
N ALA A 272 0.08 -19.77 -5.29
CA ALA A 272 -0.27 -19.96 -6.69
C ALA A 272 0.94 -20.37 -7.54
N LEU A 273 2.11 -19.79 -7.29
CA LEU A 273 3.35 -20.08 -8.01
C LEU A 273 3.91 -21.48 -7.68
N GLU A 274 3.68 -21.98 -6.47
CA GLU A 274 4.00 -23.35 -6.04
C GLU A 274 2.99 -24.41 -6.54
N GLY A 275 2.08 -24.05 -7.45
CA GLY A 275 1.09 -24.98 -8.01
C GLY A 275 -0.14 -25.19 -7.13
N GLY A 276 -0.40 -24.28 -6.18
CA GLY A 276 -1.63 -24.20 -5.42
C GLY A 276 -2.78 -23.55 -6.21
N GLU A 277 -3.67 -22.87 -5.49
CA GLU A 277 -4.87 -22.28 -6.08
C GLU A 277 -4.52 -21.05 -6.97
N PRO A 278 -5.10 -20.93 -8.17
CA PRO A 278 -4.96 -19.74 -8.98
C PRO A 278 -5.40 -18.48 -8.22
N PHE A 279 -4.56 -17.45 -8.24
CA PHE A 279 -4.82 -16.21 -7.52
C PHE A 279 -4.71 -14.99 -8.46
N THR A 280 -5.73 -14.14 -8.41
CA THR A 280 -5.76 -12.86 -9.15
C THR A 280 -5.57 -11.71 -8.18
N PHE A 281 -4.72 -10.75 -8.53
CA PHE A 281 -4.41 -9.58 -7.69
C PHE A 281 -4.05 -8.36 -8.53
N ASN A 282 -4.01 -7.20 -7.89
CA ASN A 282 -3.53 -5.96 -8.49
C ASN A 282 -2.06 -5.73 -8.11
N GLY A 283 -1.15 -6.00 -9.04
CA GLY A 283 0.29 -5.77 -8.88
C GLY A 283 0.80 -4.55 -9.64
N ASN A 284 1.89 -3.94 -9.15
CA ASN A 284 2.62 -2.93 -9.89
C ASN A 284 3.65 -3.60 -10.81
N VAL A 285 3.44 -3.50 -12.11
CA VAL A 285 4.28 -4.08 -13.16
C VAL A 285 4.56 -3.06 -14.27
N PRO A 286 5.58 -3.28 -15.12
CA PRO A 286 5.82 -2.42 -16.28
C PRO A 286 4.60 -2.36 -17.21
N ASN A 287 4.23 -1.15 -17.64
CA ASN A 287 3.14 -0.98 -18.59
C ASN A 287 3.56 -1.41 -20.00
N LYS A 288 3.32 -2.69 -20.35
CA LYS A 288 3.52 -3.22 -21.71
C LYS A 288 2.20 -3.18 -22.49
N HIS A 289 1.58 -2.00 -22.55
CA HIS A 289 0.23 -1.76 -23.10
C HIS A 289 -0.90 -2.42 -22.28
N LEU A 290 -0.73 -2.49 -20.95
CA LEU A 290 -1.78 -2.95 -20.04
C LEU A 290 -2.80 -1.84 -19.76
N VAL A 291 -2.33 -0.59 -19.73
CA VAL A 291 -3.17 0.61 -19.65
C VAL A 291 -2.79 1.53 -20.80
N ASP A 292 -3.77 1.86 -21.62
CA ASP A 292 -3.57 2.71 -22.80
C ASP A 292 -3.22 4.16 -22.40
N ASN A 293 -2.47 4.84 -23.26
CA ASN A 293 -2.11 6.26 -23.11
C ASN A 293 -1.25 6.61 -21.87
N LEU A 294 -0.46 5.66 -21.38
CA LEU A 294 0.48 5.82 -20.25
C LEU A 294 1.93 5.46 -20.62
#